data_AF-C8XJT6-F1
#
_entry.id   AF-C8XJT6-F1
#
_cell.length_a   1.000
_cell.length_b   1.000
_cell.length_c   1.000
_cell.angle_alpha   90.00
_cell.angle_beta   90.00
_cell.angle_gamma   90.00
#
_symmetry.space_group_name_H-M   'P 1'
#
loop_
_entity.id
_entity.type
_entity.pdbx_description
1 polymer ?
#
loop_
_entity_poly.entity_id
_entity_poly.type
_entity_poly.pdbx_seq_one_letter_code
_entity_poly.pdbx_strand_id
1 'polypeptide(L)'
;MQGDGNGWARCGLGHRHWGRFGAAGLLLTRTRGGSTEILLQHRAAWTSDGDTWAIPGGARDSHETPAQGALREAAEEAGIVAADVEVVGLWHDDHDGWEYVTVVAMSLARVTLRANAESAELRWVRPEAVADLPLHTGFARTWPAVRRTYLPA
;
A
#
# COMPACT_ATOMS: atom_id res chain seq x y z
N MET A 1 9.73 -9.89 -16.82
CA MET A 1 10.13 -8.61 -17.46
C MET A 1 9.59 -7.51 -16.56
N GLN A 2 10.34 -6.44 -16.30
CA GLN A 2 9.83 -5.38 -15.43
C GLN A 2 8.60 -4.71 -16.04
N GLY A 3 7.54 -4.56 -15.26
CA GLY A 3 6.24 -4.04 -15.67
C GLY A 3 5.33 -5.06 -16.37
N ASP A 4 5.68 -6.35 -16.41
CA ASP A 4 4.82 -7.39 -16.99
C ASP A 4 3.53 -7.65 -16.18
N GLY A 5 3.47 -7.16 -14.95
CA GLY A 5 2.27 -7.10 -14.11
C GLY A 5 1.25 -6.06 -14.56
N ASN A 6 1.63 -5.06 -15.36
CA ASN A 6 0.71 -4.01 -15.77
C ASN A 6 -0.41 -4.53 -16.68
N GLY A 7 -1.63 -4.12 -16.37
CA GLY A 7 -2.83 -4.49 -17.12
C GLY A 7 -3.98 -4.93 -16.24
N TRP A 8 -5.14 -5.13 -16.87
CA TRP A 8 -6.37 -5.52 -16.19
C TRP A 8 -6.48 -7.03 -16.03
N ALA A 9 -6.90 -7.47 -14.83
CA ALA A 9 -7.34 -8.83 -14.54
C ALA A 9 -8.82 -8.83 -14.11
N ARG A 10 -9.50 -9.96 -14.32
CA ARG A 10 -10.81 -10.24 -13.73
C ARG A 10 -10.65 -11.33 -12.68
N CYS A 11 -11.27 -11.15 -11.53
CA CYS A 11 -11.26 -12.14 -10.46
C CYS A 11 -12.52 -13.03 -10.52
N GLY A 12 -12.53 -14.14 -9.78
CA GLY A 12 -13.64 -15.10 -9.72
C GLY A 12 -14.93 -14.51 -9.15
N LEU A 13 -14.81 -13.43 -8.36
CA LEU A 13 -15.96 -12.65 -7.85
C LEU A 13 -16.55 -11.67 -8.89
N GLY A 14 -16.00 -11.60 -10.11
CA GLY A 14 -16.52 -10.76 -11.21
C GLY A 14 -16.01 -9.32 -11.25
N HIS A 15 -15.16 -8.92 -10.30
CA HIS A 15 -14.52 -7.60 -10.26
C HIS A 15 -13.42 -7.45 -11.32
N ARG A 16 -13.06 -6.19 -11.65
CA ARG A 16 -11.93 -5.86 -12.51
C ARG A 16 -10.85 -5.16 -11.68
N HIS A 17 -9.62 -5.66 -11.77
CA HIS A 17 -8.48 -5.20 -10.98
C HIS A 17 -7.30 -4.79 -11.86
N TRP A 18 -6.55 -3.77 -11.43
CA TRP A 18 -5.26 -3.45 -12.03
C TRP A 18 -4.18 -4.34 -11.40
N GLY A 19 -3.33 -4.93 -12.25
CA GLY A 19 -2.32 -5.92 -11.86
C GLY A 19 -2.69 -7.32 -12.32
N ARG A 20 -2.03 -7.81 -13.38
CA ARG A 20 -2.29 -9.12 -14.00
C ARG A 20 -2.02 -10.29 -13.06
N PHE A 21 -1.10 -10.12 -12.11
CA PHE A 21 -0.67 -11.15 -11.16
C PHE A 21 -1.02 -10.77 -9.71
N GLY A 22 -2.02 -9.91 -9.52
CA GLY A 22 -2.30 -9.30 -8.22
C GLY A 22 -1.59 -7.97 -8.04
N ALA A 23 -1.82 -7.36 -6.87
CA ALA A 23 -1.21 -6.10 -6.48
C ALA A 23 -0.75 -6.17 -5.02
N ALA A 24 0.16 -5.29 -4.64
CA ALA A 24 0.61 -5.19 -3.25
C ALA A 24 0.92 -3.73 -2.87
N GLY A 25 0.76 -3.41 -1.60
CA GLY A 25 1.11 -2.10 -1.06
C GLY A 25 1.75 -2.17 0.31
N LEU A 26 2.55 -1.17 0.64
CA LEU A 26 3.33 -1.11 1.87
C LEU A 26 2.63 -0.28 2.94
N LEU A 27 2.08 -0.94 3.96
CA LEU A 27 1.67 -0.30 5.21
C LEU A 27 2.90 -0.09 6.08
N LEU A 28 3.60 1.03 5.87
CA LEU A 28 4.75 1.40 6.67
C LEU A 28 4.31 2.13 7.96
N THR A 29 4.78 1.62 9.09
CA THR A 29 4.54 2.18 10.42
C THR A 29 5.80 2.85 10.96
N ARG A 30 5.62 3.88 11.80
CA ARG A 30 6.70 4.42 12.64
C ARG A 30 6.16 4.80 14.01
N THR A 31 7.03 4.82 15.01
CA THR A 31 6.73 5.38 16.33
C THR A 31 7.31 6.78 16.45
N ARG A 32 6.47 7.78 16.74
CA ARG A 32 6.88 9.17 16.98
C ARG A 32 6.21 9.70 18.24
N GLY A 33 7.02 10.12 19.22
CA GLY A 33 6.51 10.70 20.46
C GLY A 33 5.58 9.75 21.24
N GLY A 34 5.82 8.44 21.18
CA GLY A 34 4.99 7.42 21.83
C GLY A 34 3.70 7.05 21.10
N SER A 35 3.43 7.62 19.91
CA SER A 35 2.29 7.24 19.06
C SER A 35 2.78 6.53 17.79
N THR A 36 2.01 5.54 17.34
CA THR A 36 2.19 4.94 16.02
C THR A 36 1.55 5.82 14.94
N GLU A 37 2.25 6.00 13.83
CA GLU A 37 1.75 6.63 12.60
C GLU A 37 1.97 5.68 11.43
N ILE A 38 1.08 5.74 10.44
CA ILE A 38 1.23 5.03 9.17
C ILE A 38 1.49 6.01 8.03
N LEU A 39 2.26 5.59 7.04
CA LEU A 39 2.44 6.38 5.83
C LEU A 39 1.25 6.16 4.88
N LEU A 40 0.64 7.26 4.44
CA LEU A 40 -0.35 7.28 3.38
C LEU A 40 0.08 8.20 2.24
N GLN A 41 -0.38 7.87 1.04
CA GLN A 41 -0.25 8.64 -0.19
C GLN A 41 -1.63 9.17 -0.58
N HIS A 42 -1.71 10.48 -0.81
CA HIS A 42 -2.81 11.09 -1.53
C HIS A 42 -2.53 10.96 -3.02
N ARG A 43 -3.38 10.19 -3.70
CA ARG A 43 -3.21 9.84 -5.11
C ARG A 43 -3.55 11.04 -5.98
N ALA A 44 -2.73 11.32 -6.99
CA ALA A 44 -2.98 12.41 -7.93
C ALA A 44 -4.35 12.24 -8.63
N ALA A 45 -5.06 13.34 -8.87
CA ALA A 45 -6.44 13.34 -9.40
C ALA A 45 -6.61 12.59 -10.73
N TRP A 46 -5.55 12.50 -11.55
CA TRP A 46 -5.58 11.81 -12.85
C TRP A 46 -5.38 10.29 -12.75
N THR A 47 -5.11 9.75 -11.56
CA THR A 47 -4.96 8.31 -11.35
C THR A 47 -6.33 7.62 -11.26
N SER A 48 -6.36 6.30 -11.44
CA SER A 48 -7.57 5.50 -11.11
C SER A 48 -7.92 5.71 -9.64
N ASP A 49 -9.17 6.08 -9.36
CA ASP A 49 -9.63 6.52 -8.03
C ASP A 49 -8.72 7.62 -7.43
N GLY A 50 -8.36 8.62 -8.24
CA GLY A 50 -7.61 9.80 -7.79
C GLY A 50 -8.34 10.64 -6.74
N ASP A 51 -7.61 11.56 -6.10
CA ASP A 51 -8.09 12.34 -4.94
C ASP A 51 -8.56 11.47 -3.75
N THR A 52 -7.97 10.27 -3.64
CA THR A 52 -8.17 9.38 -2.50
C THR A 52 -6.84 9.03 -1.83
N TRP A 53 -6.92 8.55 -0.59
CA TRP A 53 -5.79 8.13 0.22
C TRP A 53 -5.65 6.61 0.25
N ALA A 54 -4.43 6.13 0.08
CA ALA A 54 -4.07 4.73 0.17
C ALA A 54 -2.64 4.57 0.70
N ILE A 55 -2.22 3.33 0.95
CA ILE A 55 -0.80 3.00 1.09
C ILE A 55 -0.12 3.02 -0.29
N PRO A 56 1.18 3.37 -0.39
CA PRO A 56 1.95 3.21 -1.63
C PRO A 56 1.90 1.76 -2.11
N GLY A 57 1.71 1.54 -3.40
CA GLY A 57 1.50 0.20 -3.93
C GLY A 57 0.90 0.15 -5.33
N GLY A 58 1.06 -1.00 -5.96
CA GLY A 58 0.76 -1.17 -7.37
C GLY A 58 0.72 -2.63 -7.81
N ALA A 59 0.72 -2.82 -9.13
CA ALA A 59 0.70 -4.14 -9.75
C ALA A 59 1.98 -4.91 -9.43
N ARG A 60 1.86 -6.21 -9.14
CA ARG A 60 3.02 -7.10 -9.01
C ARG A 60 3.40 -7.65 -10.37
N ASP A 61 4.70 -7.67 -10.65
CA ASP A 61 5.22 -8.43 -11.77
C ASP A 61 5.20 -9.94 -11.49
N SER A 62 5.20 -10.74 -12.55
CA SER A 62 5.05 -12.21 -12.51
C SER A 62 6.09 -12.94 -11.66
N HIS A 63 7.22 -12.31 -11.39
CA HIS A 63 8.38 -12.84 -10.68
C HIS A 63 8.54 -12.25 -9.27
N GLU A 64 7.66 -11.32 -8.89
CA GLU A 64 7.71 -10.66 -7.60
C GLU A 64 6.87 -11.41 -6.56
N THR A 65 7.47 -11.64 -5.39
CA THR A 65 6.69 -11.87 -4.17
C THR A 65 5.89 -10.61 -3.81
N PRO A 66 4.81 -10.71 -3.02
CA PRO A 66 4.09 -9.53 -2.52
C PRO A 66 5.00 -8.47 -1.89
N ALA A 67 5.96 -8.90 -1.06
CA ALA A 67 6.90 -8.00 -0.39
C ALA A 67 7.81 -7.29 -1.38
N GLN A 68 8.32 -7.98 -2.41
CA GLN A 68 9.15 -7.36 -3.44
C GLN A 68 8.38 -6.30 -4.22
N GLY A 69 7.16 -6.61 -4.67
CA GLY A 69 6.31 -5.65 -5.38
C GLY A 69 5.98 -4.42 -4.53
N ALA A 70 5.53 -4.61 -3.28
CA ALA A 70 5.21 -3.48 -2.40
C ALA A 70 6.42 -2.60 -2.09
N LEU A 71 7.61 -3.18 -1.89
CA LEU A 71 8.84 -2.43 -1.63
C LEU A 71 9.36 -1.69 -2.87
N ARG A 72 9.22 -2.28 -4.06
CA ARG A 72 9.54 -1.59 -5.33
C ARG A 72 8.64 -0.37 -5.50
N GLU A 73 7.32 -0.55 -5.40
CA GLU A 73 6.35 0.55 -5.53
C GLU A 73 6.60 1.64 -4.48
N ALA A 74 6.82 1.26 -3.21
CA ALA A 74 7.13 2.22 -2.16
C ALA A 74 8.45 2.99 -2.40
N ALA A 75 9.44 2.35 -3.03
CA ALA A 75 10.67 3.03 -3.44
C ALA A 75 10.41 4.02 -4.59
N GLU A 76 9.61 3.63 -5.58
CA GLU A 76 9.26 4.43 -6.75
C GLU A 76 8.34 5.62 -6.42
N GLU A 77 7.35 5.41 -5.55
CA GLU A 77 6.31 6.39 -5.22
C GLU A 77 6.66 7.29 -4.03
N ALA A 78 7.41 6.75 -3.06
CA ALA A 78 7.65 7.41 -1.78
C ALA A 78 9.13 7.49 -1.37
N GLY A 79 10.05 6.93 -2.18
CA GLY A 79 11.49 6.93 -1.88
C GLY A 79 11.87 6.01 -0.71
N ILE A 80 11.01 5.07 -0.33
CA ILE A 80 11.25 4.15 0.79
C ILE A 80 12.07 2.96 0.30
N VAL A 81 13.29 2.81 0.79
CA VAL A 81 14.15 1.69 0.41
C VAL A 81 13.98 0.51 1.37
N ALA A 82 14.15 -0.71 0.84
CA ALA A 82 14.00 -1.94 1.62
C ALA A 82 14.93 -2.03 2.85
N ALA A 83 16.09 -1.36 2.81
CA ALA A 83 17.03 -1.33 3.93
C ALA A 83 16.53 -0.53 5.15
N ASP A 84 15.54 0.35 4.97
CA ASP A 84 15.02 1.22 6.04
C ASP A 84 13.79 0.64 6.75
N VAL A 85 13.37 -0.57 6.38
CA VAL A 85 12.12 -1.17 6.85
C VAL A 85 12.29 -2.64 7.20
N GLU A 86 11.49 -3.10 8.15
CA GLU A 86 11.36 -4.50 8.53
C GLU A 86 9.94 -4.96 8.25
N VAL A 87 9.77 -5.98 7.40
CA VAL A 87 8.46 -6.58 7.12
C VAL A 87 8.06 -7.48 8.30
N VAL A 88 6.91 -7.18 8.90
CA VAL A 88 6.41 -7.87 10.10
C VAL A 88 5.14 -8.68 9.84
N GLY A 89 4.53 -8.54 8.67
CA GLY A 89 3.34 -9.32 8.31
C GLY A 89 2.82 -9.08 6.91
N LEU A 90 1.95 -9.99 6.47
CA LEU A 90 1.24 -9.92 5.20
C LEU A 90 -0.26 -10.11 5.46
N TRP A 91 -1.08 -9.23 4.94
CA TRP A 91 -2.54 -9.38 4.93
C TRP A 91 -3.04 -9.57 3.50
N HIS A 92 -3.77 -10.67 3.27
CA HIS A 92 -4.27 -11.05 1.95
C HIS A 92 -5.75 -10.69 1.82
N ASP A 93 -6.09 -9.86 0.83
CA ASP A 93 -7.45 -9.62 0.34
C ASP A 93 -7.65 -10.50 -0.91
N ASP A 94 -8.07 -11.75 -0.69
CA ASP A 94 -8.27 -12.75 -1.74
C ASP A 94 -9.62 -12.54 -2.45
N HIS A 95 -9.57 -12.45 -3.77
CA HIS A 95 -10.69 -12.20 -4.65
C HIS A 95 -10.96 -13.37 -5.61
N ASP A 96 -10.56 -14.58 -5.26
CA ASP A 96 -10.71 -15.81 -6.06
C ASP A 96 -9.94 -15.73 -7.38
N GLY A 97 -8.63 -16.04 -7.33
CA GLY A 97 -7.74 -16.00 -8.50
C GLY A 97 -7.10 -14.63 -8.77
N TRP A 98 -7.38 -13.63 -7.93
CA TRP A 98 -6.65 -12.38 -7.84
C TRP A 98 -6.53 -11.99 -6.37
N GLU A 99 -5.45 -11.33 -5.97
CA GLU A 99 -5.30 -10.84 -4.59
C GLU A 99 -4.67 -9.46 -4.55
N TYR A 100 -5.05 -8.69 -3.52
CA TYR A 100 -4.27 -7.56 -3.05
C TYR A 100 -3.61 -7.92 -1.73
N VAL A 101 -2.29 -7.73 -1.63
CA VAL A 101 -1.55 -8.00 -0.40
C VAL A 101 -1.08 -6.71 0.25
N THR A 102 -1.54 -6.46 1.48
CA THR A 102 -0.98 -5.39 2.32
C THR A 102 0.25 -5.93 3.05
N VAL A 103 1.41 -5.40 2.70
CA VAL A 103 2.69 -5.72 3.33
C VAL A 103 2.88 -4.77 4.51
N VAL A 104 2.87 -5.32 5.72
CA VAL A 104 2.99 -4.53 6.94
C VAL A 104 4.45 -4.46 7.33
N ALA A 105 4.96 -3.24 7.51
CA ALA A 105 6.35 -3.01 7.85
C ALA A 105 6.52 -1.96 8.94
N MET A 106 7.64 -2.05 9.65
CA MET A 106 8.11 -1.06 10.62
C MET A 106 9.30 -0.32 10.05
N SER A 107 9.34 0.99 10.25
CA SER A 107 10.49 1.82 9.88
C SER A 107 11.62 1.63 10.89
N LEU A 108 12.81 1.23 10.40
CA LEU A 108 14.01 0.97 11.22
C LEU A 108 14.77 2.26 11.57
N ALA A 109 14.60 3.31 10.75
CA ALA A 109 15.25 4.59 10.91
C ALA A 109 14.34 5.72 10.42
N ARG A 110 14.78 6.97 10.53
CA ARG A 110 14.04 8.09 9.94
C ARG A 110 14.07 7.99 8.42
N VAL A 111 12.95 7.63 7.80
CA VAL A 111 12.80 7.64 6.34
C VAL A 111 12.64 9.05 5.79
N THR A 112 13.28 9.31 4.65
CA THR A 112 13.13 10.55 3.89
C THR A 112 12.18 10.31 2.73
N LEU A 113 10.99 10.90 2.79
CA LEU A 113 9.97 10.70 1.78
C LEU A 113 10.25 11.53 0.52
N ARG A 114 10.01 10.91 -0.65
CA ARG A 114 10.05 11.58 -1.95
C ARG A 114 8.85 11.13 -2.78
N ALA A 115 7.89 12.03 -2.93
CA ALA A 115 6.74 11.82 -3.80
C ALA A 115 7.16 11.82 -5.27
N ASN A 116 6.60 10.92 -6.07
CA ASN A 116 6.66 10.99 -7.53
C ASN A 116 5.44 11.76 -8.09
N ALA A 117 5.28 11.76 -9.42
CA ALA A 117 4.16 12.45 -10.07
C ALA A 117 2.78 11.88 -9.70
N GLU A 118 2.69 10.61 -9.27
CA GLU A 118 1.43 9.95 -8.92
C GLU A 118 0.97 10.27 -7.49
N SER A 119 1.80 10.99 -6.73
CA SER A 119 1.54 11.40 -5.36
C SER A 119 1.30 12.92 -5.29
N ALA A 120 0.08 13.32 -4.97
CA ALA A 120 -0.22 14.71 -4.63
C ALA A 120 0.35 15.07 -3.24
N GLU A 121 0.36 14.10 -2.31
CA GLU A 121 0.90 14.27 -0.97
C GLU A 121 1.34 12.92 -0.39
N LEU A 122 2.39 12.93 0.44
CA LEU A 122 2.72 11.83 1.34
C LEU A 122 2.58 12.31 2.78
N ARG A 123 1.84 11.57 3.61
CA ARG A 123 1.52 11.98 4.98
C ARG A 123 1.64 10.83 5.97
N TRP A 124 2.21 11.13 7.13
CA TRP A 124 2.12 10.27 8.30
C TRP A 124 0.82 10.54 9.05
N VAL A 125 -0.01 9.53 9.19
CA VAL A 125 -1.36 9.63 9.74
C VAL A 125 -1.50 8.67 10.91
N ARG A 126 -2.13 9.13 11.99
CA ARG A 126 -2.47 8.25 13.11
C ARG A 126 -3.52 7.23 12.67
N PRO A 127 -3.42 5.94 13.06
CA PRO A 127 -4.36 4.90 12.64
C PRO A 127 -5.85 5.26 12.88
N GLU A 128 -6.14 6.02 13.93
CA GLU A 128 -7.50 6.43 14.31
C GLU A 128 -8.10 7.42 13.30
N ALA A 129 -7.26 8.27 12.68
CA ALA A 129 -7.69 9.32 11.77
C ALA A 129 -7.79 8.87 10.31
N VAL A 130 -7.36 7.63 10.01
CA VAL A 130 -7.33 7.10 8.63
C VAL A 130 -8.74 7.01 8.05
N ALA A 131 -9.72 6.59 8.85
CA ALA A 131 -11.11 6.44 8.40
C ALA A 131 -11.81 7.78 8.11
N ASP A 132 -11.22 8.90 8.52
CA ASP A 132 -11.76 10.25 8.27
C ASP A 132 -11.29 10.84 6.93
N LEU A 133 -10.37 10.17 6.23
CA LEU A 133 -9.86 10.56 4.92
C LEU A 133 -10.72 9.96 3.79
N PRO A 134 -10.78 10.59 2.60
CA PRO A 134 -11.38 9.96 1.44
C PRO A 134 -10.48 8.80 0.98
N LEU A 135 -10.77 7.58 1.43
CA LEU A 135 -9.92 6.41 1.18
C LEU A 135 -10.19 5.79 -0.19
N HIS A 136 -9.14 5.24 -0.81
CA HIS A 136 -9.28 4.37 -1.98
C HIS A 136 -10.20 3.19 -1.63
N THR A 137 -11.16 2.87 -2.49
CA THR A 137 -12.26 1.91 -2.17
C THR A 137 -11.75 0.56 -1.66
N GLY A 138 -10.72 0.01 -2.28
CA GLY A 138 -10.11 -1.27 -1.84
C GLY A 138 -9.42 -1.16 -0.48
N PHE A 139 -8.75 -0.04 -0.20
CA PHE A 139 -8.07 0.19 1.07
C PHE A 139 -9.07 0.43 2.20
N ALA A 140 -10.13 1.21 1.93
CA ALA A 140 -11.22 1.45 2.87
C ALA A 140 -11.86 0.14 3.36
N ARG A 141 -12.05 -0.83 2.45
CA ARG A 141 -12.63 -2.15 2.76
C ARG A 141 -11.76 -2.96 3.72
N THR A 142 -10.45 -2.97 3.53
CA THR A 142 -9.52 -3.84 4.28
C THR A 142 -9.01 -3.17 5.56
N TRP A 143 -8.95 -1.84 5.60
CA TRP A 143 -8.34 -1.07 6.68
C TRP A 143 -8.82 -1.47 8.10
N PRO A 144 -10.12 -1.63 8.40
CA PRO A 144 -10.56 -2.00 9.75
C PRO A 144 -9.96 -3.33 10.26
N ALA A 145 -9.83 -4.32 9.36
CA ALA A 145 -9.31 -5.63 9.70
C ALA A 145 -7.77 -5.63 9.83
N VAL A 146 -7.09 -4.93 8.90
CA VAL A 146 -5.64 -4.72 8.95
C VAL A 146 -5.23 -3.98 10.23
N ARG A 147 -5.91 -2.85 10.54
CA ARG A 147 -5.68 -2.07 11.76
C ARG A 147 -5.83 -2.92 13.01
N ARG A 148 -6.94 -3.66 13.14
CA ARG A 148 -7.18 -4.52 14.30
C ARG A 148 -6.07 -5.57 14.51
N THR A 149 -5.49 -6.06 13.43
CA THR A 149 -4.51 -7.15 13.46
C THR A 149 -3.11 -6.65 13.78
N TYR A 150 -2.69 -5.54 13.17
CA TYR A 150 -1.30 -5.08 13.22
C TYR A 150 -1.07 -3.81 14.03
N LEU A 151 -2.13 -3.09 14.37
CA LEU A 151 -2.09 -1.82 15.08
C LEU A 151 -3.09 -1.84 16.25
N PRO A 152 -2.99 -2.82 17.17
CA PRO A 152 -3.87 -2.86 18.33
C PRO A 152 -3.62 -1.63 19.23
N ALA A 153 -4.71 -1.16 19.86
CA ALA A 153 -4.70 -0.01 20.75
C ALA A 153 -3.87 -0.24 22.02
#